data_AF-A0A975DAZ2-F1
#
_entry.id   AF-A0A975DAZ2-F1
#
_cell.length_a   1.000
_cell.length_b   1.000
_cell.length_c   1.000
_cell.angle_alpha   90.00
_cell.angle_beta   90.00
_cell.angle_gamma   90.00
#
_symmetry.space_group_name_H-M   'P 1'
#
loop_
_entity.id
_entity.type
_entity.pdbx_description
1 polymer ?
#
loop_
_entity_poly.entity_id
_entity_poly.type
_entity_poly.pdbx_seq_one_letter_code
_entity_poly.pdbx_strand_id
1 'polypeptide(L)'
;MRVATNVSAIFQQRQLRKTEEGVAVSMERLSSGLRINNAGDDAAGLQISTRLTSQVNGMNVAIRNANDGISMNQVAEGALQQVTNNLFRMKDLALQAANGTYSKEDRKAVDEEFQALKAEIDRINDTTRFGDTKLFYENTGSLIDTVERDIVNGVQKTWFTESEAVIAERFGLLGRGSLKLDLEYVDGKSGTLAYVAAPAAAGPQYEQVMVIDMGDFQSSEDIFTDGALAGTVLHEMVHAVMNANMDMLNLKSWFKEGAAEVIRGADSELAQAIASAGSEAALLADFVGVNGLTSLPASPTNSQIRGVYQGGYVALRIIEDEIGETGIQDFMAALSDGETLDDAFNIASNGIWTNEAAFMTDIQAIEADGDAKFVNFIQDKMNLTNLDNGALGGRDAAGGDIREQTLIGAGAGRSNFNNYVVLKDGRNSTTDFDPVTNYYNPPGGEVRLEDYQTEINGAGGQAFTLQVGANSQELISFTMGSFTASSLGLAYSNVTDEPQFAAIAVDDALRIVDKQRAQLGATMNRLEKSINSLENQVENISASRARIRDADFAIETADLTKGQILRQASTTLLSQANQIPELALQLLA
;
A
#
# COMPACT_ATOMS: atom_id res chain seq x y z
N MET A 1 103.76 17.32 1.83
CA MET A 1 103.03 16.19 1.23
C MET A 1 103.30 14.95 2.07
N ARG A 2 102.29 14.27 2.64
CA ARG A 2 102.49 12.98 3.33
C ARG A 2 102.29 11.87 2.30
N VAL A 3 103.36 11.13 1.96
CA VAL A 3 103.36 10.09 0.90
C VAL A 3 102.58 8.82 1.31
N ALA A 4 102.32 8.62 2.60
CA ALA A 4 101.64 7.44 3.13
C ALA A 4 100.11 7.40 2.89
N THR A 5 99.48 8.49 2.43
CA THR A 5 98.03 8.51 2.17
C THR A 5 97.73 9.33 0.92
N ASN A 6 97.36 8.65 -0.17
CA ASN A 6 96.96 9.30 -1.42
C ASN A 6 95.52 9.81 -1.33
N VAL A 7 95.36 11.02 -0.80
CA VAL A 7 94.06 11.66 -0.62
C VAL A 7 93.33 11.85 -1.96
N SER A 8 94.05 12.11 -3.05
CA SER A 8 93.47 12.26 -4.40
C SER A 8 92.87 10.95 -4.91
N ALA A 9 93.56 9.82 -4.76
CA ALA A 9 93.02 8.52 -5.15
C ALA A 9 91.84 8.09 -4.27
N ILE A 10 91.89 8.32 -2.95
CA ILE A 10 90.76 8.02 -2.05
C ILE A 10 89.52 8.86 -2.42
N PHE A 11 89.72 10.12 -2.78
CA PHE A 11 88.66 11.00 -3.26
C PHE A 11 88.05 10.47 -4.57
N GLN A 12 88.88 10.13 -5.56
CA GLN A 12 88.42 9.57 -6.85
C GLN A 12 87.73 8.20 -6.68
N GLN A 13 88.22 7.34 -5.78
CA GLN A 13 87.59 6.07 -5.47
C GLN A 13 86.20 6.26 -4.82
N ARG A 14 86.07 7.24 -3.92
CA ARG A 14 84.76 7.61 -3.33
C ARG A 14 83.80 8.15 -4.40
N GLN A 15 84.30 8.94 -5.35
CA GLN A 15 83.51 9.48 -6.45
C GLN A 15 83.08 8.39 -7.45
N LEU A 16 83.97 7.44 -7.76
CA LEU A 16 83.67 6.28 -8.58
C LEU A 16 82.57 5.43 -7.95
N ARG A 17 82.69 5.11 -6.64
CA ARG A 17 81.67 4.34 -5.91
C ARG A 17 80.30 5.01 -5.95
N LYS A 18 80.23 6.32 -5.72
CA LYS A 18 78.98 7.09 -5.86
C LYS A 18 78.39 7.02 -7.27
N THR A 19 79.25 6.99 -8.29
CA THR A 19 78.81 6.90 -9.68
C THR A 19 78.31 5.50 -10.03
N GLU A 20 78.96 4.46 -9.51
CA GLU A 20 78.51 3.07 -9.66
C GLU A 20 77.17 2.82 -8.96
N GLU A 21 76.98 3.37 -7.75
CA GLU A 21 75.70 3.35 -7.04
C GLU A 21 74.59 4.05 -7.85
N GLY A 22 74.87 5.23 -8.42
CA GLY A 22 73.90 5.95 -9.27
C GLY A 22 73.52 5.18 -10.55
N VAL A 23 74.49 4.57 -11.23
CA VAL A 23 74.24 3.72 -12.40
C VAL A 23 73.38 2.51 -12.06
N ALA A 24 73.62 1.89 -10.90
CA ALA A 24 72.82 0.75 -10.43
C ALA A 24 71.35 1.15 -10.16
N VAL A 25 71.13 2.30 -9.52
CA VAL A 25 69.78 2.84 -9.27
C VAL A 25 69.05 3.14 -10.58
N SER A 26 69.71 3.77 -11.56
CA SER A 26 69.08 4.04 -12.85
C SER A 26 68.76 2.79 -13.64
N MET A 27 69.62 1.77 -13.58
CA MET A 27 69.30 0.46 -14.15
C MET A 27 68.10 -0.20 -13.46
N GLU A 28 68.01 -0.14 -12.13
CA GLU A 28 66.89 -0.68 -11.36
C GLU A 28 65.57 0.02 -11.72
N ARG A 29 65.57 1.35 -11.82
CA ARG A 29 64.40 2.15 -12.20
C ARG A 29 63.97 1.94 -13.65
N LEU A 30 64.92 1.83 -14.58
CA LEU A 30 64.62 1.51 -15.99
C LEU A 30 64.08 0.09 -16.15
N SER A 31 64.61 -0.87 -15.37
CA SER A 31 64.19 -2.27 -15.43
C SER A 31 62.81 -2.49 -14.80
N SER A 32 62.50 -1.78 -13.70
CA SER A 32 61.21 -1.87 -13.01
C SER A 32 60.13 -0.98 -13.63
N GLY A 33 60.54 0.08 -14.35
CA GLY A 33 59.66 1.17 -14.77
C GLY A 33 59.20 2.07 -13.62
N LEU A 34 59.73 1.87 -12.41
CA LEU A 34 59.32 2.58 -11.21
C LEU A 34 60.47 3.44 -10.69
N ARG A 35 60.18 4.71 -10.39
CA ARG A 35 61.08 5.63 -9.68
C ARG A 35 61.28 5.23 -8.22
N ILE A 36 60.24 4.68 -7.59
CA ILE A 36 60.25 4.25 -6.18
C ILE A 36 60.11 2.73 -6.13
N ASN A 37 61.22 2.04 -5.89
CA ASN A 37 61.27 0.57 -5.81
C ASN A 37 61.27 0.07 -4.37
N ASN A 38 61.95 0.79 -3.48
CA ASN A 38 62.06 0.43 -2.08
C ASN A 38 61.75 1.64 -1.15
N ALA A 39 61.59 1.38 0.15
CA ALA A 39 61.28 2.42 1.13
C ALA A 39 62.44 3.41 1.37
N GLY A 40 63.66 3.05 0.96
CA GLY A 40 64.82 3.92 1.04
C GLY A 40 64.85 5.01 -0.03
N ASP A 41 64.18 4.78 -1.17
CA ASP A 41 64.11 5.75 -2.29
C ASP A 41 63.25 6.97 -1.94
N ASP A 42 62.04 6.72 -1.42
CA ASP A 42 61.09 7.72 -0.91
C ASP A 42 60.00 7.06 -0.05
N ALA A 43 60.18 7.08 1.27
CA ALA A 43 59.24 6.46 2.19
C ALA A 43 57.83 7.09 2.13
N ALA A 44 57.73 8.41 1.95
CA ALA A 44 56.45 9.11 1.89
C ALA A 44 55.73 8.84 0.56
N GLY A 45 56.46 8.88 -0.56
CA GLY A 45 55.94 8.54 -1.88
C GLY A 45 55.48 7.09 -1.96
N LEU A 46 56.23 6.14 -1.37
CA LEU A 46 55.83 4.74 -1.29
C LEU A 46 54.56 4.56 -0.46
N GLN A 47 54.43 5.23 0.69
CA GLN A 47 53.23 5.17 1.53
C GLN A 47 51.99 5.69 0.78
N ILE A 48 52.10 6.85 0.12
CA ILE A 48 50.99 7.42 -0.67
C ILE A 48 50.62 6.47 -1.81
N SER A 49 51.61 5.98 -2.56
CA SER A 49 51.37 5.06 -3.68
C SER A 49 50.71 3.75 -3.25
N THR A 50 51.07 3.23 -2.07
CA THR A 50 50.43 2.04 -1.49
C THR A 50 48.96 2.29 -1.17
N ARG A 51 48.65 3.44 -0.56
CA ARG A 51 47.25 3.85 -0.30
C ARG A 51 46.45 4.02 -1.59
N LEU A 52 47.01 4.68 -2.60
CA LEU A 52 46.36 4.85 -3.90
C LEU A 52 46.14 3.50 -4.60
N THR A 53 47.08 2.55 -4.46
CA THR A 53 46.91 1.18 -4.99
C THR A 53 45.79 0.44 -4.27
N SER A 54 45.71 0.54 -2.94
CA SER A 54 44.60 -0.03 -2.17
C SER A 54 43.25 0.56 -2.61
N GLN A 55 43.18 1.87 -2.84
CA GLN A 55 41.97 2.54 -3.33
C GLN A 55 41.58 2.04 -4.73
N VAL A 56 42.53 1.98 -5.67
CA VAL A 56 42.27 1.45 -7.03
C VAL A 56 41.75 0.02 -6.98
N ASN A 57 42.38 -0.84 -6.16
CA ASN A 57 41.93 -2.22 -6.00
C ASN A 57 40.52 -2.28 -5.39
N GLY A 58 40.23 -1.44 -4.39
CA GLY A 58 38.91 -1.32 -3.78
C GLY A 58 37.84 -0.86 -4.79
N MET A 59 38.13 0.16 -5.59
CA MET A 59 37.23 0.65 -6.63
C MET A 59 36.96 -0.41 -7.71
N ASN A 60 37.97 -1.17 -8.12
CA ASN A 60 37.79 -2.27 -9.09
C ASN A 60 36.91 -3.40 -8.54
N VAL A 61 37.02 -3.72 -7.25
CA VAL A 61 36.11 -4.67 -6.59
C VAL A 61 34.70 -4.08 -6.53
N ALA A 62 34.56 -2.81 -6.16
CA ALA A 62 33.27 -2.12 -6.13
C ALA A 62 32.58 -2.07 -7.50
N ILE A 63 33.32 -1.82 -8.59
CA ILE A 63 32.80 -1.88 -9.97
C ILE A 63 32.25 -3.29 -10.26
N ARG A 64 32.97 -4.36 -9.89
CA ARG A 64 32.48 -5.74 -10.08
C ARG A 64 31.22 -6.01 -9.25
N ASN A 65 31.21 -5.65 -7.97
CA ASN A 65 30.03 -5.80 -7.12
C ASN A 65 28.82 -5.03 -7.66
N ALA A 66 29.03 -3.85 -8.23
CA ALA A 66 27.96 -3.07 -8.85
C ALA A 66 27.42 -3.76 -10.12
N ASN A 67 28.29 -4.34 -10.95
CA ASN A 67 27.88 -5.15 -12.10
C ASN A 67 27.12 -6.42 -11.70
N ASP A 68 27.54 -7.10 -10.62
CA ASP A 68 26.80 -8.24 -10.06
C ASP A 68 25.41 -7.80 -9.58
N GLY A 69 25.31 -6.63 -8.95
CA GLY A 69 24.05 -6.00 -8.58
C GLY A 69 23.13 -5.69 -9.76
N ILE A 70 23.68 -5.16 -10.86
CA ILE A 70 22.92 -4.95 -12.11
C ILE A 70 22.42 -6.29 -12.65
N SER A 71 23.26 -7.32 -12.68
CA SER A 71 22.90 -8.64 -13.17
C SER A 71 21.77 -9.27 -12.33
N MET A 72 21.84 -9.13 -11.00
CA MET A 72 20.79 -9.57 -10.09
C MET A 72 19.47 -8.82 -10.33
N ASN A 73 19.54 -7.49 -10.48
CA ASN A 73 18.36 -6.68 -10.79
C ASN A 73 17.74 -7.02 -12.15
N GLN A 74 18.54 -7.40 -13.15
CA GLN A 74 18.04 -7.84 -14.46
C GLN A 74 17.29 -9.18 -14.37
N VAL A 75 17.79 -10.14 -13.58
CA VAL A 75 17.08 -11.41 -13.34
C VAL A 75 15.74 -11.14 -12.68
N ALA A 76 15.73 -10.26 -11.67
CA ALA A 76 14.51 -9.87 -10.99
C ALA A 76 13.50 -9.13 -11.87
N GLU A 77 13.95 -8.15 -12.65
CA GLU A 77 13.10 -7.41 -13.59
C GLU A 77 12.51 -8.34 -14.64
N GLY A 78 13.27 -9.34 -15.11
CA GLY A 78 12.77 -10.37 -16.01
C GLY A 78 11.65 -11.21 -15.39
N ALA A 79 11.78 -11.59 -14.12
CA ALA A 79 10.72 -12.30 -13.40
C ALA A 79 9.46 -11.43 -13.22
N LEU A 80 9.63 -10.18 -12.79
CA LEU A 80 8.51 -9.23 -12.64
C LEU A 80 7.83 -8.94 -13.97
N GLN A 81 8.55 -8.92 -15.09
CA GLN A 81 7.96 -8.78 -16.42
C GLN A 81 7.05 -9.96 -16.79
N GLN A 82 7.43 -11.19 -16.42
CA GLN A 82 6.55 -12.35 -16.62
C GLN A 82 5.30 -12.26 -15.74
N VAL A 83 5.46 -11.83 -14.48
CA VAL A 83 4.32 -11.59 -13.58
C VAL A 83 3.38 -10.53 -14.15
N THR A 84 3.91 -9.40 -14.65
CA THR A 84 3.11 -8.36 -15.31
C THR A 84 2.30 -8.93 -16.49
N ASN A 85 2.89 -9.79 -17.32
CA ASN A 85 2.18 -10.41 -18.44
C ASN A 85 1.07 -11.36 -17.96
N ASN A 86 1.32 -12.15 -16.91
CA ASN A 86 0.31 -13.02 -16.30
C ASN A 86 -0.84 -12.18 -15.74
N LEU A 87 -0.54 -11.08 -15.06
CA LEU A 87 -1.55 -10.14 -14.54
C LEU A 87 -2.37 -9.50 -15.65
N PHE A 88 -1.77 -9.10 -16.78
CA PHE A 88 -2.55 -8.63 -17.93
C PHE A 88 -3.53 -9.69 -18.44
N ARG A 89 -3.07 -10.95 -18.56
CA ARG A 89 -3.96 -12.05 -18.96
C ARG A 89 -5.08 -12.28 -17.94
N MET A 90 -4.77 -12.24 -16.64
CA MET A 90 -5.76 -12.35 -15.57
C MET A 90 -6.80 -11.23 -15.66
N LYS A 91 -6.38 -9.99 -15.97
CA LYS A 91 -7.30 -8.87 -16.18
C LYS A 91 -8.24 -9.11 -17.36
N ASP A 92 -7.71 -9.60 -18.47
CA ASP A 92 -8.53 -9.92 -19.66
C ASP A 92 -9.60 -10.96 -19.33
N LEU A 93 -9.23 -12.02 -18.58
CA LEU A 93 -10.15 -13.07 -18.13
C LEU A 93 -11.24 -12.52 -17.19
N ALA A 94 -10.85 -11.65 -16.26
CA ALA A 94 -11.78 -11.00 -15.34
C ALA A 94 -12.78 -10.10 -16.10
N LEU A 95 -12.31 -9.29 -17.04
CA LEU A 95 -13.19 -8.46 -17.88
C LEU A 95 -14.08 -9.30 -18.82
N GLN A 96 -13.57 -10.41 -19.33
CA GLN A 96 -14.33 -11.36 -20.14
C GLN A 96 -15.47 -11.99 -19.34
N ALA A 97 -15.17 -12.49 -18.14
CA ALA A 97 -16.16 -13.08 -17.25
C ALA A 97 -17.18 -12.06 -16.70
N ALA A 98 -16.80 -10.78 -16.61
CA ALA A 98 -17.68 -9.69 -16.17
C ALA A 98 -18.78 -9.36 -17.18
N ASN A 99 -18.69 -9.87 -18.41
CA ASN A 99 -19.72 -9.66 -19.41
C ASN A 99 -20.99 -10.46 -19.06
N GLY A 100 -22.14 -9.78 -19.01
CA GLY A 100 -23.44 -10.39 -18.68
C GLY A 100 -23.92 -11.47 -19.67
N THR A 101 -23.24 -11.67 -20.80
CA THR A 101 -23.51 -12.77 -21.74
C THR A 101 -22.86 -14.10 -21.35
N TYR A 102 -21.93 -14.10 -20.38
CA TYR A 102 -21.29 -15.33 -19.89
C TYR A 102 -22.16 -16.02 -18.84
N SER A 103 -22.45 -17.30 -19.06
CA SER A 103 -23.12 -18.14 -18.06
C SER A 103 -22.18 -18.43 -16.88
N LYS A 104 -22.73 -18.90 -15.75
CA LYS A 104 -21.93 -19.30 -14.58
C LYS A 104 -20.97 -20.44 -14.93
N GLU A 105 -21.40 -21.36 -15.79
CA GLU A 105 -20.58 -22.45 -16.32
C GLU A 105 -19.42 -21.92 -17.17
N ASP A 106 -19.66 -20.92 -18.03
CA ASP A 106 -18.60 -20.30 -18.84
C ASP A 106 -17.59 -19.57 -17.96
N ARG A 107 -18.07 -18.83 -16.94
CA ARG A 107 -17.19 -18.14 -15.99
C ARG A 107 -16.32 -19.11 -15.21
N LYS A 108 -16.86 -20.27 -14.81
CA LYS A 108 -16.09 -21.32 -14.16
C LYS A 108 -14.95 -21.85 -15.04
N ALA A 109 -15.20 -22.04 -16.34
CA ALA A 109 -14.16 -22.47 -17.27
C ALA A 109 -13.05 -21.41 -17.45
N VAL A 110 -13.42 -20.12 -17.47
CA VAL A 110 -12.47 -19.00 -17.50
C VAL A 110 -11.68 -18.92 -16.18
N ASP A 111 -12.32 -19.18 -15.05
CA ASP A 111 -11.69 -19.17 -13.72
C ASP A 111 -10.61 -20.24 -13.57
N GLU A 112 -10.74 -21.41 -14.20
CA GLU A 112 -9.68 -22.42 -14.22
C GLU A 112 -8.36 -21.86 -14.78
N GLU A 113 -8.42 -21.03 -15.83
CA GLU A 113 -7.25 -20.33 -16.38
C GLU A 113 -6.75 -19.25 -15.41
N PHE A 114 -7.66 -18.49 -14.80
CA PHE A 114 -7.34 -17.44 -13.83
C PHE A 114 -6.59 -17.99 -12.62
N GLN A 115 -7.04 -19.10 -12.04
CA GLN A 115 -6.39 -19.77 -10.91
C GLN A 115 -5.04 -20.38 -11.31
N ALA A 116 -4.91 -20.91 -12.54
CA ALA A 116 -3.62 -21.41 -13.04
C ALA A 116 -2.57 -20.28 -13.16
N LEU A 117 -2.98 -19.08 -13.60
CA LEU A 117 -2.11 -17.91 -13.66
C LEU A 117 -1.67 -17.44 -12.27
N LYS A 118 -2.56 -17.49 -11.26
CA LYS A 118 -2.19 -17.22 -9.86
C LYS A 118 -1.11 -18.18 -9.37
N ALA A 119 -1.29 -19.48 -9.60
CA ALA A 119 -0.31 -20.49 -9.22
C ALA A 119 1.04 -20.30 -9.95
N GLU A 120 1.01 -19.86 -11.21
CA GLU A 120 2.22 -19.54 -11.96
C GLU A 120 2.96 -18.32 -11.39
N ILE A 121 2.24 -17.28 -10.95
CA ILE A 121 2.83 -16.12 -10.27
C ILE A 121 3.54 -16.57 -8.98
N ASP A 122 2.90 -17.41 -8.17
CA ASP A 122 3.52 -17.98 -6.96
C ASP A 122 4.78 -18.78 -7.29
N ARG A 123 4.73 -19.60 -8.34
CA ARG A 123 5.87 -20.39 -8.80
C ARG A 123 7.03 -19.49 -9.24
N ILE A 124 6.78 -18.40 -9.96
CA ILE A 124 7.83 -17.44 -10.38
C ILE A 124 8.47 -16.80 -9.13
N ASN A 125 7.68 -16.41 -8.13
CA ASN A 125 8.18 -15.86 -6.88
C ASN A 125 9.10 -16.86 -6.17
N ASP A 126 8.68 -18.12 -6.09
CA ASP A 126 9.37 -19.16 -5.34
C ASP A 126 10.63 -19.71 -6.01
N THR A 127 10.68 -19.65 -7.34
CA THR A 127 11.77 -20.22 -8.13
C THR A 127 12.82 -19.21 -8.58
N THR A 128 12.53 -17.91 -8.55
CA THR A 128 13.49 -16.90 -9.02
C THR A 128 14.68 -16.75 -8.06
N ARG A 129 15.88 -17.01 -8.59
CA ARG A 129 17.15 -17.02 -7.84
C ARG A 129 18.28 -16.37 -8.65
N PHE A 130 19.23 -15.77 -7.93
CA PHE A 130 20.53 -15.37 -8.46
C PHE A 130 21.62 -16.18 -7.74
N GLY A 131 22.25 -17.12 -8.46
CA GLY A 131 23.04 -18.17 -7.82
C GLY A 131 22.15 -19.01 -6.88
N ASP A 132 22.56 -19.16 -5.62
CA ASP A 132 21.79 -19.89 -4.61
C ASP A 132 20.78 -19.00 -3.86
N THR A 133 20.85 -17.68 -4.05
CA THR A 133 20.05 -16.69 -3.33
C THR A 133 18.69 -16.51 -4.01
N LYS A 134 17.59 -16.79 -3.29
CA LYS A 134 16.23 -16.40 -3.73
C LYS A 134 16.16 -14.87 -3.76
N LEU A 135 15.39 -14.30 -4.67
CA LEU A 135 15.32 -12.83 -4.81
C LEU A 135 14.11 -12.21 -4.14
N PHE A 136 13.00 -12.95 -4.03
CA PHE A 136 11.73 -12.43 -3.53
C PHE A 136 11.30 -13.18 -2.27
N TYR A 137 11.01 -12.42 -1.21
CA TYR A 137 10.65 -12.95 0.11
C TYR A 137 9.41 -12.25 0.64
N GLU A 138 8.56 -13.02 1.30
CA GLU A 138 7.52 -12.48 2.16
C GLU A 138 8.16 -12.10 3.50
N ASN A 139 8.10 -10.83 3.88
CA ASN A 139 8.40 -10.46 5.26
C ASN A 139 7.22 -10.81 6.15
N THR A 140 7.46 -11.71 7.09
CA THR A 140 6.57 -12.06 8.21
C THR A 140 6.31 -10.90 9.19
N GLY A 141 6.81 -9.70 8.93
CA GLY A 141 6.60 -8.48 9.71
C GLY A 141 5.75 -7.42 9.00
N SER A 142 4.88 -7.80 8.06
CA SER A 142 3.85 -6.88 7.55
C SER A 142 2.95 -6.45 8.71
N LEU A 143 2.88 -5.15 8.97
CA LEU A 143 1.94 -4.53 9.94
C LEU A 143 0.47 -4.67 9.51
N ILE A 144 0.23 -5.27 8.34
CA ILE A 144 -1.10 -5.54 7.80
C ILE A 144 -1.18 -7.05 7.57
N ASP A 145 -2.13 -7.70 8.22
CA ASP A 145 -2.53 -9.05 7.87
C ASP A 145 -3.07 -9.03 6.43
N THR A 146 -2.58 -9.92 5.58
CA THR A 146 -3.06 -10.04 4.20
C THR A 146 -4.57 -10.24 4.12
N VAL A 147 -5.17 -10.88 5.14
CA VAL A 147 -6.62 -11.08 5.25
C VAL A 147 -7.34 -9.76 5.54
N GLU A 148 -6.86 -8.98 6.51
CA GLU A 148 -7.43 -7.66 6.85
C GLU A 148 -7.38 -6.71 5.65
N ARG A 149 -6.25 -6.68 4.92
CA ARG A 149 -6.12 -5.87 3.69
C ARG A 149 -7.14 -6.27 2.62
N ASP A 150 -7.33 -7.57 2.41
CA ASP A 150 -8.22 -8.07 1.39
C ASP A 150 -9.69 -7.78 1.77
N ILE A 151 -10.02 -7.85 3.08
CA ILE A 151 -11.31 -7.41 3.65
C ILE A 151 -11.55 -5.93 3.42
N VAL A 152 -10.62 -5.07 3.81
CA VAL A 152 -10.72 -3.62 3.58
C VAL A 152 -10.99 -3.30 2.11
N ASN A 153 -10.19 -3.89 1.22
CA ASN A 153 -10.32 -3.65 -0.21
C ASN A 153 -11.66 -4.16 -0.74
N GLY A 154 -12.11 -5.33 -0.30
CA GLY A 154 -13.41 -5.88 -0.66
C GLY A 154 -14.53 -4.95 -0.22
N VAL A 155 -14.66 -4.69 1.07
CA VAL A 155 -15.68 -3.81 1.67
C VAL A 155 -15.78 -2.46 0.95
N GLN A 156 -14.65 -1.78 0.76
CA GLN A 156 -14.65 -0.44 0.14
C GLN A 156 -15.04 -0.45 -1.34
N LYS A 157 -14.71 -1.52 -2.06
CA LYS A 157 -14.90 -1.59 -3.50
C LYS A 157 -16.22 -2.23 -3.89
N THR A 158 -16.72 -3.16 -3.08
CA THR A 158 -18.00 -3.84 -3.28
C THR A 158 -19.06 -3.18 -2.41
N TRP A 159 -19.11 -3.51 -1.12
CA TRP A 159 -20.22 -3.16 -0.25
C TRP A 159 -20.48 -1.66 -0.17
N PHE A 160 -19.47 -0.81 -0.02
CA PHE A 160 -19.69 0.64 0.07
C PHE A 160 -20.18 1.22 -1.26
N THR A 161 -19.52 0.86 -2.36
CA THR A 161 -19.90 1.33 -3.70
C THR A 161 -21.31 0.89 -4.07
N GLU A 162 -21.64 -0.38 -3.83
CA GLU A 162 -22.95 -0.94 -4.15
C GLU A 162 -24.03 -0.38 -3.21
N SER A 163 -23.72 -0.20 -1.93
CA SER A 163 -24.66 0.41 -0.98
C SER A 163 -25.01 1.84 -1.40
N GLU A 164 -24.02 2.66 -1.74
CA GLU A 164 -24.28 4.02 -2.22
C GLU A 164 -25.06 4.03 -3.53
N ALA A 165 -24.82 3.07 -4.44
CA ALA A 165 -25.59 2.97 -5.68
C ALA A 165 -27.07 2.67 -5.39
N VAL A 166 -27.35 1.72 -4.50
CA VAL A 166 -28.72 1.39 -4.07
C VAL A 166 -29.38 2.59 -3.37
N ILE A 167 -28.66 3.26 -2.47
CA ILE A 167 -29.17 4.44 -1.75
C ILE A 167 -29.44 5.60 -2.71
N ALA A 168 -28.56 5.83 -3.68
CA ALA A 168 -28.75 6.85 -4.70
C ALA A 168 -29.98 6.57 -5.57
N GLU A 169 -30.17 5.31 -5.97
CA GLU A 169 -31.31 4.91 -6.79
C GLU A 169 -32.63 5.04 -6.03
N ARG A 170 -32.65 4.70 -4.74
CA ARG A 170 -33.89 4.60 -3.93
C ARG A 170 -34.24 5.88 -3.19
N PHE A 171 -33.25 6.57 -2.63
CA PHE A 171 -33.44 7.80 -1.86
C PHE A 171 -32.98 9.06 -2.59
N GLY A 172 -32.28 8.94 -3.72
CA GLY A 172 -31.74 10.12 -4.43
C GLY A 172 -30.56 10.78 -3.70
N LEU A 173 -30.02 10.15 -2.65
CA LEU A 173 -28.93 10.68 -1.84
C LEU A 173 -27.59 10.07 -2.24
N LEU A 174 -26.53 10.88 -2.21
CA LEU A 174 -25.15 10.45 -2.44
C LEU A 174 -24.35 10.63 -1.15
N GLY A 175 -23.36 9.76 -0.89
CA GLY A 175 -22.41 10.01 0.19
C GLY A 175 -21.58 11.27 -0.05
N ARG A 176 -21.24 11.95 1.05
CA ARG A 176 -20.50 13.22 1.03
C ARG A 176 -19.55 13.27 2.23
N GLY A 177 -18.34 13.80 2.01
CA GLY A 177 -17.34 13.91 3.08
C GLY A 177 -16.48 12.65 3.18
N SER A 178 -16.14 12.26 4.40
CA SER A 178 -15.18 11.19 4.69
C SER A 178 -15.81 10.11 5.56
N LEU A 179 -15.69 8.86 5.12
CA LEU A 179 -16.08 7.67 5.88
C LEU A 179 -14.80 6.88 6.21
N LYS A 180 -14.48 6.77 7.49
CA LYS A 180 -13.33 6.01 7.97
C LYS A 180 -13.76 4.58 8.26
N LEU A 181 -13.07 3.59 7.71
CA LEU A 181 -13.27 2.19 8.05
C LEU A 181 -12.33 1.82 9.21
N ASP A 182 -12.92 1.41 10.33
CA ASP A 182 -12.25 0.81 11.47
C ASP A 182 -12.61 -0.68 11.53
N LEU A 183 -11.58 -1.52 11.55
CA LEU A 183 -11.71 -2.96 11.66
C LEU A 183 -11.25 -3.38 13.06
N GLU A 184 -12.20 -3.82 13.87
CA GLU A 184 -11.94 -4.20 15.25
C GLU A 184 -12.61 -5.49 15.65
N TYR A 185 -12.09 -6.16 16.69
CA TYR A 185 -12.77 -7.28 17.33
C TYR A 185 -13.64 -6.66 18.43
N VAL A 186 -14.85 -6.26 18.07
CA VAL A 186 -15.77 -5.51 18.94
C VAL A 186 -16.29 -6.44 20.03
N ASP A 187 -16.82 -7.59 19.60
CA ASP A 187 -17.27 -8.66 20.45
C ASP A 187 -16.91 -10.04 19.87
N GLY A 188 -17.43 -11.10 20.48
CA GLY A 188 -17.20 -12.45 19.99
C GLY A 188 -18.30 -12.83 19.01
N LYS A 189 -17.94 -13.49 17.90
CA LYS A 189 -18.80 -14.06 16.86
C LYS A 189 -20.32 -14.03 17.18
N SER A 190 -21.08 -13.32 16.33
CA SER A 190 -22.54 -13.13 16.40
C SER A 190 -23.07 -12.00 17.29
N GLY A 191 -22.24 -11.01 17.65
CA GLY A 191 -22.71 -9.77 18.26
C GLY A 191 -22.94 -8.66 17.23
N THR A 192 -22.40 -7.47 17.47
CA THR A 192 -22.61 -6.32 16.58
C THR A 192 -21.77 -6.43 15.32
N LEU A 193 -22.40 -6.83 14.22
CA LEU A 193 -21.70 -7.06 12.95
C LEU A 193 -21.01 -5.80 12.39
N ALA A 194 -21.68 -4.65 12.45
CA ALA A 194 -21.14 -3.35 12.04
C ALA A 194 -21.96 -2.20 12.65
N TYR A 195 -21.39 -1.00 12.76
CA TYR A 195 -22.12 0.22 13.08
C TYR A 195 -21.46 1.49 12.53
N VAL A 196 -22.24 2.54 12.26
CA VAL A 196 -21.74 3.90 12.00
C VAL A 196 -21.72 4.73 13.28
N ALA A 197 -20.59 5.38 13.54
CA ALA A 197 -20.48 6.48 14.48
C ALA A 197 -20.26 7.81 13.75
N ALA A 198 -21.00 8.84 14.18
CA ALA A 198 -20.86 10.22 13.74
C ALA A 198 -20.92 11.16 14.97
N PRO A 199 -20.42 12.40 14.85
CA PRO A 199 -20.57 13.38 15.92
C PRO A 199 -22.04 13.62 16.25
N ALA A 200 -22.38 13.70 17.55
CA ALA A 200 -23.71 14.06 18.02
C ALA A 200 -23.96 15.58 17.90
N ALA A 201 -23.96 16.09 16.68
CA ALA A 201 -24.15 17.50 16.37
C ALA A 201 -25.35 17.71 15.43
N ALA A 202 -25.94 18.91 15.49
CA ALA A 202 -27.03 19.28 14.59
C ALA A 202 -26.51 19.53 13.16
N GLY A 203 -27.32 19.15 12.18
CA GLY A 203 -27.03 19.28 10.76
C GLY A 203 -26.21 18.13 10.19
N PRO A 204 -25.87 18.19 8.88
CA PRO A 204 -25.14 17.12 8.20
C PRO A 204 -23.71 16.93 8.76
N GLN A 205 -23.33 15.66 8.95
CA GLN A 205 -22.04 15.21 9.45
C GLN A 205 -21.17 14.65 8.30
N TYR A 206 -20.06 15.33 8.00
CA TYR A 206 -19.16 14.97 6.90
C TYR A 206 -17.96 14.12 7.33
N GLU A 207 -17.82 13.81 8.61
CA GLU A 207 -16.76 12.94 9.13
C GLU A 207 -17.37 11.86 9.99
N GLN A 208 -17.25 10.62 9.54
CA GLN A 208 -17.93 9.47 10.15
C GLN A 208 -16.99 8.28 10.19
N VAL A 209 -17.28 7.33 11.07
CA VAL A 209 -16.54 6.08 11.22
C VAL A 209 -17.50 4.91 11.04
N MET A 210 -17.22 4.05 10.07
CA MET A 210 -17.78 2.71 9.94
C MET A 210 -16.90 1.76 10.73
N VAL A 211 -17.49 1.12 11.73
CA VAL A 211 -16.86 0.03 12.47
C VAL A 211 -17.43 -1.28 11.96
N ILE A 212 -16.57 -2.23 11.62
CA ILE A 212 -16.97 -3.60 11.25
C ILE A 212 -16.25 -4.59 12.15
N ASP A 213 -16.99 -5.54 12.71
CA ASP A 213 -16.42 -6.55 13.59
C ASP A 213 -15.64 -7.62 12.81
N MET A 214 -14.34 -7.66 13.02
CA MET A 214 -13.42 -8.66 12.49
C MET A 214 -13.68 -10.07 13.03
N GLY A 215 -14.33 -10.19 14.19
CA GLY A 215 -14.72 -11.46 14.80
C GLY A 215 -15.82 -12.19 14.03
N ASP A 216 -16.56 -11.48 13.19
CA ASP A 216 -17.62 -12.06 12.35
C ASP A 216 -17.12 -12.56 11.00
N PHE A 217 -15.96 -12.10 10.54
CA PHE A 217 -15.25 -12.70 9.42
C PHE A 217 -14.57 -14.01 9.86
N GLN A 218 -15.09 -15.14 9.40
CA GLN A 218 -14.42 -16.44 9.47
C GLN A 218 -13.31 -16.55 8.43
N SER A 219 -13.49 -15.87 7.30
CA SER A 219 -12.51 -15.77 6.23
C SER A 219 -12.70 -14.46 5.44
N SER A 220 -11.70 -14.06 4.66
CA SER A 220 -11.87 -12.98 3.67
C SER A 220 -12.81 -13.34 2.51
N GLU A 221 -13.25 -14.59 2.37
CA GLU A 221 -14.30 -14.97 1.40
C GLU A 221 -15.70 -14.55 1.88
N ASP A 222 -15.84 -14.20 3.16
CA ASP A 222 -17.12 -13.80 3.75
C ASP A 222 -17.58 -12.45 3.20
N ILE A 223 -16.67 -11.63 2.65
CA ILE A 223 -17.02 -10.40 1.90
C ILE A 223 -18.00 -10.70 0.76
N PHE A 224 -17.93 -11.91 0.22
CA PHE A 224 -18.56 -12.32 -1.03
C PHE A 224 -19.65 -13.37 -0.82
N THR A 225 -19.57 -14.08 0.30
CA THR A 225 -20.46 -15.19 0.62
C THR A 225 -21.41 -14.89 1.78
N ASP A 226 -21.08 -13.90 2.64
CA ASP A 226 -21.91 -13.52 3.77
C ASP A 226 -22.87 -12.39 3.39
N GLY A 227 -24.02 -12.79 2.84
CA GLY A 227 -25.11 -11.86 2.52
C GLY A 227 -25.73 -11.18 3.76
N ALA A 228 -25.60 -11.77 4.95
CA ALA A 228 -26.12 -11.16 6.17
C ALA A 228 -25.24 -9.99 6.61
N LEU A 229 -23.92 -10.18 6.67
CA LEU A 229 -22.96 -9.12 6.97
C LEU A 229 -23.01 -8.01 5.92
N ALA A 230 -23.08 -8.36 4.63
CA ALA A 230 -23.23 -7.39 3.55
C ALA A 230 -24.53 -6.57 3.68
N GLY A 231 -25.64 -7.20 4.08
CA GLY A 231 -26.91 -6.54 4.38
C GLY A 231 -26.84 -5.59 5.59
N THR A 232 -26.10 -5.96 6.64
CA THR A 232 -25.86 -5.07 7.78
C THR A 232 -24.96 -3.90 7.40
N VAL A 233 -23.93 -4.10 6.58
CA VAL A 233 -23.12 -2.98 6.07
C VAL A 233 -23.98 -2.02 5.24
N LEU A 234 -24.91 -2.55 4.43
CA LEU A 234 -25.87 -1.70 3.71
C LEU A 234 -26.77 -0.90 4.66
N HIS A 235 -27.30 -1.52 5.73
CA HIS A 235 -28.06 -0.84 6.78
C HIS A 235 -27.29 0.36 7.33
N GLU A 236 -26.05 0.12 7.70
CA GLU A 236 -25.18 1.13 8.30
C GLU A 236 -24.75 2.20 7.27
N MET A 237 -24.57 1.83 5.99
CA MET A 237 -24.32 2.78 4.92
C MET A 237 -25.50 3.74 4.68
N VAL A 238 -26.75 3.31 4.91
CA VAL A 238 -27.91 4.22 4.88
C VAL A 238 -27.75 5.30 5.95
N HIS A 239 -27.41 4.91 7.19
CA HIS A 239 -27.11 5.86 8.26
C HIS A 239 -25.98 6.80 7.90
N ALA A 240 -24.88 6.29 7.31
CA ALA A 240 -23.76 7.11 6.88
C ALA A 240 -24.16 8.16 5.84
N VAL A 241 -24.91 7.76 4.81
CA VAL A 241 -25.37 8.67 3.76
C VAL A 241 -26.38 9.67 4.30
N MET A 242 -27.30 9.25 5.16
CA MET A 242 -28.26 10.17 5.80
C MET A 242 -27.52 11.17 6.69
N ASN A 243 -26.63 10.73 7.57
CA ASN A 243 -25.78 11.61 8.38
C ASN A 243 -25.06 12.65 7.51
N ALA A 244 -24.56 12.28 6.33
CA ALA A 244 -23.84 13.17 5.43
C ALA A 244 -24.73 14.22 4.71
N ASN A 245 -26.05 14.05 4.73
CA ASN A 245 -26.98 14.89 3.98
C ASN A 245 -28.02 15.61 4.84
N MET A 246 -28.36 15.11 6.03
CA MET A 246 -29.46 15.68 6.85
C MET A 246 -29.14 15.72 8.34
N ASP A 247 -29.97 16.45 9.10
CA ASP A 247 -29.85 16.57 10.56
C ASP A 247 -30.40 15.34 11.29
N MET A 248 -29.57 14.30 11.37
CA MET A 248 -29.93 13.04 12.03
C MET A 248 -30.19 13.21 13.53
N LEU A 249 -29.75 14.27 14.20
CA LEU A 249 -30.01 14.44 15.64
C LEU A 249 -31.50 14.63 15.94
N ASN A 250 -32.21 15.35 15.07
CA ASN A 250 -33.61 15.77 15.28
C ASN A 250 -34.64 14.80 14.66
N LEU A 251 -34.21 13.86 13.83
CA LEU A 251 -35.09 12.83 13.28
C LEU A 251 -35.52 11.81 14.34
N LYS A 252 -36.67 11.16 14.11
CA LYS A 252 -37.16 10.09 14.99
C LYS A 252 -36.37 8.81 14.79
N SER A 253 -36.15 8.07 15.86
CA SER A 253 -35.45 6.78 15.80
C SER A 253 -36.12 5.80 14.85
N TRP A 254 -37.46 5.75 14.88
CA TRP A 254 -38.21 4.86 14.00
C TRP A 254 -37.99 5.17 12.51
N PHE A 255 -37.81 6.45 12.16
CA PHE A 255 -37.55 6.87 10.79
C PHE A 255 -36.11 6.53 10.39
N LYS A 256 -35.13 6.78 11.26
CA LYS A 256 -33.71 6.44 11.02
C LYS A 256 -33.55 4.96 10.74
N GLU A 257 -33.98 4.11 11.67
CA GLU A 257 -33.84 2.67 11.51
C GLU A 257 -34.78 2.14 10.42
N GLY A 258 -36.01 2.63 10.34
CA GLY A 258 -36.95 2.23 9.28
C GLY A 258 -36.44 2.52 7.87
N ALA A 259 -35.74 3.64 7.66
CA ALA A 259 -35.10 3.96 6.38
C ALA A 259 -33.96 2.98 6.03
N ALA A 260 -33.19 2.53 7.02
CA ALA A 260 -32.14 1.55 6.81
C ALA A 260 -32.73 0.14 6.56
N GLU A 261 -33.74 -0.26 7.32
CA GLU A 261 -34.48 -1.52 7.17
C GLU A 261 -35.18 -1.61 5.80
N VAL A 262 -35.79 -0.50 5.32
CA VAL A 262 -36.52 -0.52 4.06
C VAL A 262 -35.60 -0.66 2.85
N ILE A 263 -34.38 -0.12 2.93
CA ILE A 263 -33.40 -0.31 1.87
C ILE A 263 -32.94 -1.75 1.85
N ARG A 264 -32.49 -2.31 2.98
CA ARG A 264 -31.97 -3.69 3.03
C ARG A 264 -33.03 -4.76 2.80
N GLY A 265 -34.31 -4.46 3.08
CA GLY A 265 -35.39 -5.44 3.11
C GLY A 265 -35.37 -6.24 4.43
N ALA A 266 -36.50 -6.28 5.12
CA ALA A 266 -36.59 -6.80 6.49
C ALA A 266 -37.78 -7.72 6.71
N ASP A 267 -38.30 -8.37 5.67
CA ASP A 267 -39.49 -9.23 5.77
C ASP A 267 -39.30 -10.40 6.74
N SER A 268 -38.11 -11.00 6.74
CA SER A 268 -37.79 -12.12 7.61
C SER A 268 -37.75 -11.71 9.08
N GLU A 269 -37.26 -10.51 9.35
CA GLU A 269 -37.18 -9.87 10.66
C GLU A 269 -38.55 -9.37 11.10
N LEU A 270 -39.36 -8.85 10.18
CA LEU A 270 -40.75 -8.44 10.44
C LEU A 270 -41.61 -9.64 10.85
N ALA A 271 -41.51 -10.78 10.15
CA ALA A 271 -42.22 -12.00 10.51
C ALA A 271 -41.85 -12.47 11.93
N GLN A 272 -40.57 -12.41 12.28
CA GLN A 272 -40.09 -12.73 13.63
C GLN A 272 -40.58 -11.72 14.67
N ALA A 273 -40.57 -10.43 14.34
CA ALA A 273 -41.05 -9.38 15.22
C ALA A 273 -42.55 -9.53 15.53
N ILE A 274 -43.39 -9.80 14.53
CA ILE A 274 -44.83 -10.07 14.70
C ILE A 274 -45.04 -11.27 15.61
N ALA A 275 -44.35 -12.38 15.36
CA ALA A 275 -44.44 -13.57 16.21
C ALA A 275 -44.03 -13.29 17.67
N SER A 276 -43.01 -12.45 17.88
CA SER A 276 -42.53 -12.08 19.22
C SER A 276 -43.39 -11.01 19.93
N ALA A 277 -44.09 -10.16 19.17
CA ALA A 277 -45.05 -9.18 19.68
C ALA A 277 -46.39 -9.85 20.03
N GLY A 278 -46.73 -10.92 19.30
CA GLY A 278 -47.93 -11.74 19.47
C GLY A 278 -49.01 -11.48 18.42
N SER A 279 -49.00 -10.32 17.76
CA SER A 279 -49.83 -9.99 16.60
C SER A 279 -49.33 -8.71 15.92
N GLU A 280 -49.80 -8.47 14.70
CA GLU A 280 -49.58 -7.23 13.94
C GLU A 280 -50.13 -6.01 14.70
N ALA A 281 -51.29 -6.17 15.37
CA ALA A 281 -51.86 -5.11 16.22
C ALA A 281 -50.98 -4.80 17.44
N ALA A 282 -50.30 -5.81 18.02
CA ALA A 282 -49.33 -5.59 19.09
C ALA A 282 -48.07 -4.89 18.57
N LEU A 283 -47.63 -5.20 17.34
CA LEU A 283 -46.53 -4.49 16.69
C LEU A 283 -46.88 -3.01 16.41
N LEU A 284 -48.12 -2.72 15.98
CA LEU A 284 -48.60 -1.34 15.86
C LEU A 284 -48.53 -0.60 17.21
N ALA A 285 -48.92 -1.26 18.31
CA ALA A 285 -48.82 -0.66 19.65
C ALA A 285 -47.36 -0.39 20.05
N ASP A 286 -46.43 -1.29 19.72
CA ASP A 286 -44.99 -1.09 19.90
C ASP A 286 -44.49 0.13 19.09
N PHE A 287 -44.90 0.26 17.82
CA PHE A 287 -44.55 1.39 16.94
C PHE A 287 -45.07 2.73 17.47
N VAL A 288 -46.36 2.80 17.81
CA VAL A 288 -46.96 4.01 18.38
C VAL A 288 -46.31 4.38 19.71
N GLY A 289 -45.88 3.39 20.50
CA GLY A 289 -45.19 3.58 21.78
C GLY A 289 -43.81 4.21 21.67
N VAL A 290 -43.13 4.08 20.52
CA VAL A 290 -41.83 4.72 20.26
C VAL A 290 -41.94 6.05 19.52
N ASN A 291 -43.15 6.43 19.12
CA ASN A 291 -43.38 7.70 18.45
C ASN A 291 -42.90 8.87 19.31
N GLY A 292 -42.10 9.75 18.71
CA GLY A 292 -41.48 10.90 19.38
C GLY A 292 -40.08 10.66 19.95
N LEU A 293 -39.59 9.41 20.03
CA LEU A 293 -38.21 9.13 20.40
C LEU A 293 -37.24 9.55 19.28
N THR A 294 -36.21 10.33 19.61
CA THR A 294 -35.09 10.65 18.70
C THR A 294 -33.85 9.78 18.95
N SER A 295 -33.81 9.09 20.09
CA SER A 295 -32.85 8.04 20.44
C SER A 295 -33.52 6.98 21.33
N LEU A 296 -33.08 5.73 21.21
CA LEU A 296 -33.46 4.69 22.16
C LEU A 296 -32.80 4.94 23.53
N PRO A 297 -33.46 4.62 24.65
CA PRO A 297 -32.85 4.72 25.97
C PRO A 297 -31.70 3.71 26.11
N ALA A 298 -30.77 3.96 27.04
CA ALA A 298 -29.57 3.11 27.25
C ALA A 298 -29.86 1.62 27.58
N SER A 299 -31.09 1.29 27.96
CA SER A 299 -31.55 -0.08 28.15
C SER A 299 -32.95 -0.21 27.57
N PRO A 300 -33.06 -0.35 26.24
CA PRO A 300 -34.34 -0.38 25.56
C PRO A 300 -35.07 -1.70 25.84
N THR A 301 -36.39 -1.63 25.92
CA THR A 301 -37.23 -2.84 25.99
C THR A 301 -37.37 -3.47 24.61
N ASN A 302 -37.65 -4.78 24.54
CA ASN A 302 -37.88 -5.47 23.26
C ASN A 302 -39.01 -4.84 22.43
N SER A 303 -40.06 -4.32 23.10
CA SER A 303 -41.14 -3.56 22.47
C SER A 303 -40.63 -2.28 21.79
N GLN A 304 -39.76 -1.52 22.46
CA GLN A 304 -39.16 -0.32 21.88
C GLN A 304 -38.22 -0.63 20.71
N ILE A 305 -37.45 -1.72 20.78
CA ILE A 305 -36.58 -2.15 19.68
C ILE A 305 -37.45 -2.49 18.46
N ARG A 306 -38.45 -3.37 18.61
CA ARG A 306 -39.34 -3.75 17.49
C ARG A 306 -40.09 -2.56 16.92
N GLY A 307 -40.57 -1.66 17.77
CA GLY A 307 -41.26 -0.45 17.34
C GLY A 307 -40.36 0.42 16.48
N VAL A 308 -39.10 0.63 16.87
CA VAL A 308 -38.16 1.47 16.11
C VAL A 308 -37.75 0.80 14.79
N TYR A 309 -37.38 -0.47 14.80
CA TYR A 309 -36.89 -1.17 13.61
C TYR A 309 -38.04 -1.66 12.72
N GLN A 310 -38.76 -2.71 13.13
CA GLN A 310 -39.80 -3.32 12.28
C GLN A 310 -41.08 -2.47 12.17
N GLY A 311 -41.43 -1.72 13.22
CA GLY A 311 -42.53 -0.75 13.13
C GLY A 311 -42.20 0.40 12.16
N GLY A 312 -40.97 0.92 12.25
CA GLY A 312 -40.46 1.93 11.32
C GLY A 312 -40.38 1.43 9.87
N TYR A 313 -39.92 0.20 9.67
CA TYR A 313 -39.89 -0.45 8.36
C TYR A 313 -41.28 -0.48 7.70
N VAL A 314 -42.30 -0.98 8.41
CA VAL A 314 -43.68 -1.01 7.89
C VAL A 314 -44.21 0.41 7.64
N ALA A 315 -43.90 1.37 8.52
CA ALA A 315 -44.31 2.76 8.33
C ALA A 315 -43.72 3.35 7.03
N LEU A 316 -42.43 3.10 6.73
CA LEU A 316 -41.80 3.54 5.48
C LEU A 316 -42.40 2.83 4.26
N ARG A 317 -42.74 1.54 4.35
CA ARG A 317 -43.45 0.82 3.28
C ARG A 317 -44.86 1.37 3.02
N ILE A 318 -45.59 1.77 4.06
CA ILE A 318 -46.90 2.44 3.92
C ILE A 318 -46.73 3.79 3.24
N ILE A 319 -45.72 4.58 3.64
CA ILE A 319 -45.42 5.85 2.98
C ILE A 319 -45.16 5.59 1.49
N GLU A 320 -44.33 4.60 1.15
CA GLU A 320 -44.05 4.20 -0.23
C GLU A 320 -45.30 3.80 -1.03
N ASP A 321 -46.20 2.96 -0.48
CA ASP A 321 -47.44 2.54 -1.17
C ASP A 321 -48.35 3.73 -1.50
N GLU A 322 -48.34 4.78 -0.66
CA GLU A 322 -49.19 5.96 -0.83
C GLU A 322 -48.57 7.04 -1.73
N ILE A 323 -47.27 7.30 -1.62
CA ILE A 323 -46.60 8.42 -2.32
C ILE A 323 -45.68 7.96 -3.46
N GLY A 324 -45.41 6.66 -3.57
CA GLY A 324 -44.52 6.05 -4.56
C GLY A 324 -43.04 6.34 -4.34
N GLU A 325 -42.18 5.68 -5.11
CA GLU A 325 -40.72 5.85 -5.04
C GLU A 325 -40.26 7.29 -5.26
N THR A 326 -40.89 8.01 -6.21
CA THR A 326 -40.57 9.42 -6.45
C THR A 326 -40.92 10.29 -5.25
N GLY A 327 -42.03 9.98 -4.56
CA GLY A 327 -42.40 10.69 -3.35
C GLY A 327 -41.42 10.42 -2.20
N ILE A 328 -40.88 9.20 -2.08
CA ILE A 328 -39.81 8.91 -1.11
C ILE A 328 -38.54 9.70 -1.45
N GLN A 329 -38.17 9.82 -2.72
CA GLN A 329 -37.03 10.66 -3.13
C GLN A 329 -37.27 12.14 -2.80
N ASP A 330 -38.49 12.66 -3.05
CA ASP A 330 -38.87 14.03 -2.68
C ASP A 330 -38.84 14.22 -1.15
N PHE A 331 -39.25 13.20 -0.38
CA PHE A 331 -39.18 13.18 1.08
C PHE A 331 -37.74 13.32 1.57
N MET A 332 -36.85 12.49 1.03
CA MET A 332 -35.43 12.49 1.39
C MET A 332 -34.72 13.75 0.93
N ALA A 333 -35.10 14.31 -0.23
CA ALA A 333 -34.61 15.58 -0.73
C ALA A 333 -35.00 16.75 0.19
N ALA A 334 -36.24 16.81 0.66
CA ALA A 334 -36.69 17.83 1.61
C ALA A 334 -35.85 17.81 2.90
N LEU A 335 -35.63 16.62 3.47
CA LEU A 335 -34.76 16.46 4.65
C LEU A 335 -33.30 16.86 4.36
N SER A 336 -32.79 16.54 3.17
CA SER A 336 -31.45 16.93 2.74
C SER A 336 -31.30 18.44 2.54
N ASP A 337 -32.37 19.14 2.19
CA ASP A 337 -32.41 20.60 2.05
C ASP A 337 -32.54 21.32 3.41
N GLY A 338 -32.65 20.55 4.50
CA GLY A 338 -32.70 21.04 5.88
C GLY A 338 -34.10 21.27 6.42
N GLU A 339 -35.13 20.79 5.72
CA GLU A 339 -36.52 20.85 6.19
C GLU A 339 -36.75 19.90 7.37
N THR A 340 -37.80 20.16 8.17
CA THR A 340 -38.15 19.27 9.28
C THR A 340 -38.88 18.02 8.80
N LEU A 341 -39.01 17.00 9.66
CA LEU A 341 -39.79 15.80 9.34
C LEU A 341 -41.26 16.13 9.01
N ASP A 342 -41.85 17.11 9.70
CA ASP A 342 -43.21 17.56 9.42
C ASP A 342 -43.32 18.21 8.03
N ASP A 343 -42.33 19.02 7.66
CA ASP A 343 -42.27 19.66 6.35
C ASP A 343 -42.07 18.61 5.25
N ALA A 344 -41.21 17.61 5.46
CA ALA A 344 -40.99 16.52 4.53
C ALA A 344 -42.27 15.71 4.27
N PHE A 345 -43.04 15.38 5.31
CA PHE A 345 -44.36 14.76 5.16
C PHE A 345 -45.30 15.59 4.29
N ASN A 346 -45.36 16.91 4.54
CA ASN A 346 -46.25 17.79 3.80
C ASN A 346 -45.84 17.95 2.31
N ILE A 347 -44.55 18.10 2.05
CA ILE A 347 -43.99 18.28 0.70
C ILE A 347 -44.15 17.00 -0.13
N ALA A 348 -43.60 15.89 0.37
CA ALA A 348 -43.51 14.64 -0.39
C ALA A 348 -44.86 13.99 -0.64
N SER A 349 -45.79 14.10 0.33
CA SER A 349 -47.12 13.52 0.20
C SER A 349 -48.08 14.40 -0.61
N ASN A 350 -47.62 15.53 -1.16
CA ASN A 350 -48.45 16.52 -1.84
C ASN A 350 -49.68 16.95 -1.00
N GLY A 351 -49.49 17.02 0.33
CA GLY A 351 -50.53 17.42 1.29
C GLY A 351 -51.49 16.31 1.75
N ILE A 352 -51.25 15.03 1.44
CA ILE A 352 -51.99 13.90 2.04
C ILE A 352 -51.81 13.90 3.56
N TRP A 353 -50.57 14.08 4.02
CA TRP A 353 -50.24 14.26 5.42
C TRP A 353 -49.63 15.65 5.64
N THR A 354 -50.27 16.49 6.45
CA THR A 354 -49.78 17.85 6.72
C THR A 354 -48.58 17.90 7.67
N ASN A 355 -48.27 16.79 8.35
CA ASN A 355 -47.18 16.61 9.33
C ASN A 355 -47.10 15.14 9.76
N GLU A 356 -46.09 14.80 10.58
CA GLU A 356 -45.91 13.46 11.17
C GLU A 356 -47.14 13.00 11.96
N ALA A 357 -47.78 13.88 12.72
CA ALA A 357 -48.94 13.53 13.55
C ALA A 357 -50.16 13.12 12.70
N ALA A 358 -50.34 13.71 11.52
CA ALA A 358 -51.36 13.33 10.57
C ALA A 358 -51.10 11.92 10.03
N PHE A 359 -49.87 11.60 9.65
CA PHE A 359 -49.46 10.25 9.26
C PHE A 359 -49.70 9.23 10.39
N MET A 360 -49.27 9.54 11.61
CA MET A 360 -49.46 8.66 12.77
C MET A 360 -50.94 8.40 13.07
N THR A 361 -51.82 9.36 12.79
CA THR A 361 -53.27 9.18 12.94
C THR A 361 -53.82 8.28 11.84
N ASP A 362 -53.36 8.45 10.61
CA ASP A 362 -53.80 7.68 9.44
C ASP A 362 -53.48 6.18 9.59
N ILE A 363 -52.26 5.82 9.98
CA ILE A 363 -51.88 4.40 10.15
C ILE A 363 -52.63 3.69 11.30
N GLN A 364 -53.15 4.45 12.27
CA GLN A 364 -53.95 3.95 13.39
C GLN A 364 -55.46 3.96 13.08
N ALA A 365 -55.87 4.52 11.96
CA ALA A 365 -57.27 4.59 11.59
C ALA A 365 -57.81 3.18 11.38
N ILE A 366 -58.92 2.88 12.04
CA ILE A 366 -59.63 1.61 11.89
C ILE A 366 -60.41 1.64 10.58
N GLU A 367 -60.15 0.65 9.73
CA GLU A 367 -60.79 0.51 8.43
C GLU A 367 -62.07 -0.35 8.52
N ALA A 368 -62.69 -0.62 7.37
CA ALA A 368 -64.03 -1.22 7.32
C ALA A 368 -64.09 -2.67 7.84
N ASP A 369 -62.98 -3.38 7.85
CA ASP A 369 -62.80 -4.72 8.39
C ASP A 369 -62.59 -4.76 9.91
N GLY A 370 -62.36 -3.61 10.53
CA GLY A 370 -62.19 -3.46 11.98
C GLY A 370 -60.74 -3.49 12.46
N ASP A 371 -59.78 -3.65 11.55
CA ASP A 371 -58.35 -3.58 11.83
C ASP A 371 -57.80 -2.19 11.45
N ALA A 372 -56.63 -1.84 11.99
CA ALA A 372 -55.98 -0.57 11.68
C ALA A 372 -55.31 -0.64 10.30
N LYS A 373 -55.23 0.49 9.59
CA LYS A 373 -54.55 0.58 8.28
C LYS A 373 -53.15 -0.05 8.28
N PHE A 374 -52.37 0.12 9.35
CA PHE A 374 -51.07 -0.54 9.51
C PHE A 374 -51.15 -2.07 9.50
N VAL A 375 -52.15 -2.65 10.17
CA VAL A 375 -52.36 -4.09 10.24
C VAL A 375 -52.79 -4.63 8.88
N ASN A 376 -53.76 -3.96 8.25
CA ASN A 376 -54.24 -4.33 6.93
C ASN A 376 -53.14 -4.27 5.88
N PHE A 377 -52.26 -3.26 5.96
CA PHE A 377 -51.11 -3.17 5.06
C PHE A 377 -50.21 -4.41 5.15
N ILE A 378 -49.86 -4.86 6.35
CA ILE A 378 -49.03 -6.08 6.52
C ILE A 378 -49.74 -7.30 5.93
N GLN A 379 -51.05 -7.45 6.18
CA GLN A 379 -51.81 -8.63 5.77
C GLN A 379 -52.07 -8.67 4.26
N ASP A 380 -52.34 -7.52 3.64
CA ASP A 380 -52.84 -7.44 2.27
C ASP A 380 -51.77 -7.06 1.25
N LYS A 381 -50.73 -6.33 1.67
CA LYS A 381 -49.71 -5.75 0.77
C LYS A 381 -48.32 -6.35 0.94
N MET A 382 -48.03 -7.02 2.06
CA MET A 382 -46.73 -7.65 2.28
C MET A 382 -46.82 -9.17 2.17
N ASN A 383 -45.77 -9.81 1.64
CA ASN A 383 -45.66 -11.25 1.57
C ASN A 383 -44.35 -11.73 2.20
N LEU A 384 -44.37 -11.86 3.53
CA LEU A 384 -43.23 -12.21 4.36
C LEU A 384 -42.67 -13.64 4.17
N THR A 385 -43.16 -14.37 3.17
CA THR A 385 -42.81 -15.79 2.92
C THR A 385 -42.32 -16.06 1.51
N ASN A 386 -42.30 -15.05 0.64
CA ASN A 386 -41.83 -15.21 -0.73
C ASN A 386 -40.28 -15.06 -0.81
N LEU A 387 -39.76 -14.99 -2.04
CA LEU A 387 -38.34 -14.79 -2.31
C LEU A 387 -37.94 -13.31 -2.29
N ASP A 388 -38.90 -12.38 -2.31
CA ASP A 388 -38.64 -10.95 -2.15
C ASP A 388 -38.31 -10.70 -0.67
N ASN A 389 -37.31 -9.87 -0.39
CA ASN A 389 -36.96 -9.53 0.98
C ASN A 389 -37.68 -8.27 1.48
N GLY A 390 -38.61 -7.73 0.68
CA GLY A 390 -39.36 -6.53 1.03
C GLY A 390 -38.48 -5.27 1.04
N ALA A 391 -37.41 -5.23 0.26
CA ALA A 391 -36.66 -3.99 0.02
C ALA A 391 -37.51 -2.96 -0.74
N LEU A 392 -37.19 -1.67 -0.57
CA LEU A 392 -37.85 -0.55 -1.26
C LEU A 392 -37.77 -0.73 -2.78
N GLY A 393 -38.88 -0.47 -3.46
CA GLY A 393 -39.07 -0.72 -4.89
C GLY A 393 -39.18 -2.21 -5.26
N GLY A 394 -39.27 -3.10 -4.26
CA GLY A 394 -39.46 -4.54 -4.43
C GLY A 394 -40.88 -4.95 -4.82
N ARG A 395 -41.09 -6.24 -5.04
CA ARG A 395 -42.32 -6.79 -5.62
C ARG A 395 -43.55 -6.72 -4.72
N ASP A 396 -43.36 -6.63 -3.42
CA ASP A 396 -44.45 -6.66 -2.44
C ASP A 396 -45.35 -5.42 -2.51
N ALA A 397 -45.02 -4.34 -1.79
CA ALA A 397 -45.90 -3.16 -1.74
C ALA A 397 -45.81 -2.28 -3.02
N ALA A 398 -44.64 -2.19 -3.64
CA ALA A 398 -44.41 -1.33 -4.80
C ALA A 398 -44.66 -2.01 -6.16
N GLY A 399 -44.78 -3.34 -6.18
CA GLY A 399 -45.00 -4.11 -7.41
C GLY A 399 -43.79 -4.16 -8.37
N GLY A 400 -42.59 -3.90 -7.86
CA GLY A 400 -41.34 -3.97 -8.62
C GLY A 400 -40.80 -5.39 -8.86
N ASP A 401 -39.51 -5.48 -9.21
CA ASP A 401 -38.84 -6.77 -9.42
C ASP A 401 -38.59 -7.52 -8.10
N ILE A 402 -38.44 -8.85 -8.16
CA ILE A 402 -38.08 -9.66 -6.98
C ILE A 402 -36.64 -9.33 -6.56
N ARG A 403 -36.43 -9.06 -5.28
CA ARG A 403 -35.11 -8.80 -4.68
C ARG A 403 -34.81 -9.85 -3.61
N GLU A 404 -34.07 -10.90 -4.00
CA GLU A 404 -33.54 -11.91 -3.05
C GLU A 404 -32.33 -11.39 -2.27
N GLN A 405 -31.54 -10.49 -2.88
CA GLN A 405 -30.41 -9.79 -2.28
C GLN A 405 -30.44 -8.32 -2.70
N THR A 406 -30.22 -7.42 -1.74
CA THR A 406 -30.34 -5.97 -1.97
C THR A 406 -29.12 -5.39 -2.66
N LEU A 407 -27.95 -5.98 -2.42
CA LEU A 407 -26.71 -5.67 -3.13
C LEU A 407 -26.73 -6.43 -4.45
N ILE A 408 -26.75 -5.67 -5.54
CA ILE A 408 -27.13 -6.17 -6.88
C ILE A 408 -25.94 -6.72 -7.66
N GLY A 409 -24.79 -6.94 -7.00
CA GLY A 409 -23.58 -7.53 -7.57
C GLY A 409 -23.25 -6.97 -8.96
N ALA A 410 -22.77 -5.72 -9.05
CA ALA A 410 -22.16 -5.09 -10.23
C ALA A 410 -22.34 -3.56 -10.24
N GLY A 411 -21.60 -2.84 -9.40
CA GLY A 411 -21.35 -1.41 -9.59
C GLY A 411 -19.88 -1.14 -9.87
N ALA A 412 -19.50 -0.95 -11.14
CA ALA A 412 -18.18 -0.43 -11.52
C ALA A 412 -18.10 1.07 -11.17
N GLY A 413 -18.05 1.39 -9.88
CA GLY A 413 -18.04 2.74 -9.34
C GLY A 413 -16.95 2.94 -8.31
N ARG A 414 -16.68 4.19 -7.96
CA ARG A 414 -16.00 4.54 -6.72
C ARG A 414 -17.06 5.08 -5.78
N SER A 415 -16.92 4.75 -4.51
CA SER A 415 -17.71 5.40 -3.47
C SER A 415 -17.55 6.92 -3.54
N ASN A 416 -18.63 7.66 -3.28
CA ASN A 416 -18.62 9.13 -3.23
C ASN A 416 -18.04 9.66 -1.91
N PHE A 417 -17.96 8.81 -0.88
CA PHE A 417 -17.15 9.11 0.30
C PHE A 417 -15.65 9.06 -0.02
N ASN A 418 -14.90 9.98 0.60
CA ASN A 418 -13.47 9.81 0.74
C ASN A 418 -13.24 8.72 1.80
N ASN A 419 -13.00 7.49 1.33
CA ASN A 419 -12.80 6.34 2.20
C ASN A 419 -11.36 6.30 2.73
N TYR A 420 -11.22 6.29 4.04
CA TYR A 420 -9.93 6.15 4.74
C TYR A 420 -9.93 4.85 5.55
N VAL A 421 -8.78 4.20 5.66
CA VAL A 421 -8.62 2.96 6.42
C VAL A 421 -7.75 3.25 7.63
N VAL A 422 -8.23 2.92 8.81
CA VAL A 422 -7.41 2.95 10.02
C VAL A 422 -6.94 1.53 10.29
N LEU A 423 -5.65 1.25 10.04
CA LEU A 423 -5.03 -0.03 10.34
C LEU A 423 -4.17 0.11 11.59
N LYS A 424 -4.37 -0.79 12.56
CA LYS A 424 -3.81 -0.72 13.91
C LYS A 424 -2.29 -0.83 13.97
N ASP A 425 -1.72 -0.11 14.93
CA ASP A 425 -0.55 -0.54 15.70
C ASP A 425 -1.02 -0.97 17.10
N GLY A 426 -1.37 -2.25 17.29
CA GLY A 426 -1.55 -2.83 18.62
C GLY A 426 -2.99 -3.20 19.03
N ARG A 427 -3.23 -4.51 19.09
CA ARG A 427 -4.48 -5.14 19.56
C ARG A 427 -4.67 -4.98 21.09
N ASN A 428 -5.30 -3.90 21.54
CA ASN A 428 -6.13 -3.75 22.75
C ASN A 428 -6.09 -2.31 23.27
N SER A 429 -7.12 -1.51 22.96
CA SER A 429 -7.58 -0.48 23.90
C SER A 429 -8.97 0.00 23.49
N THR A 430 -9.91 0.00 24.44
CA THR A 430 -11.24 0.62 24.36
C THR A 430 -11.17 2.16 24.30
N THR A 431 -10.11 2.73 23.75
CA THR A 431 -9.83 4.18 23.72
C THR A 431 -9.29 4.67 22.36
N ASP A 432 -9.32 3.82 21.32
CA ASP A 432 -8.71 4.17 20.03
C ASP A 432 -9.60 5.10 19.19
N PHE A 433 -10.91 5.06 19.42
CA PHE A 433 -11.87 6.10 19.01
C PHE A 433 -12.81 6.45 20.17
N ASP A 434 -12.61 7.62 20.76
CA ASP A 434 -13.62 8.25 21.60
C ASP A 434 -14.46 9.20 20.71
N PRO A 435 -15.76 8.93 20.49
CA PRO A 435 -16.64 9.77 19.68
C PRO A 435 -16.86 11.19 20.26
N VAL A 436 -16.29 11.50 21.43
CA VAL A 436 -16.31 12.83 22.05
C VAL A 436 -14.96 13.56 21.91
N THR A 437 -13.82 12.87 21.98
CA THR A 437 -12.48 13.50 21.98
C THR A 437 -11.69 13.39 20.67
N ASN A 438 -11.93 12.36 19.83
CA ASN A 438 -11.24 12.17 18.53
C ASN A 438 -11.90 12.90 17.35
N TYR A 439 -12.97 13.65 17.59
CA TYR A 439 -13.55 14.60 16.62
C TYR A 439 -13.05 16.05 16.81
N TYR A 440 -12.31 16.33 17.90
CA TYR A 440 -11.95 17.70 18.26
C TYR A 440 -10.47 17.99 18.01
N ASN A 441 -10.20 19.00 17.19
CA ASN A 441 -8.89 19.60 16.91
C ASN A 441 -8.32 20.31 18.16
N PRO A 442 -7.24 19.82 18.82
CA PRO A 442 -6.48 20.66 19.71
C PRO A 442 -5.45 21.48 18.91
N PRO A 443 -5.27 22.78 19.22
CA PRO A 443 -4.29 23.60 18.54
C PRO A 443 -2.87 23.11 18.87
N GLY A 444 -2.22 22.40 17.94
CA GLY A 444 -0.76 22.24 17.96
C GLY A 444 -0.16 20.86 17.66
N GLY A 445 -0.82 19.95 16.96
CA GLY A 445 -0.17 18.69 16.58
C GLY A 445 -0.94 17.93 15.52
N GLU A 446 -0.61 18.18 14.26
CA GLU A 446 -1.08 17.41 13.12
C GLU A 446 -0.70 15.93 13.26
N VAL A 447 -1.70 15.05 13.38
CA VAL A 447 -1.68 13.75 12.67
C VAL A 447 -2.60 13.97 11.49
N ARG A 448 -2.02 14.15 10.30
CA ARG A 448 -2.79 14.53 9.11
C ARG A 448 -3.43 13.28 8.53
N LEU A 449 -4.52 13.47 7.78
CA LEU A 449 -5.15 12.47 6.90
C LEU A 449 -4.16 11.79 5.92
N GLU A 450 -2.96 12.35 5.77
CA GLU A 450 -1.83 11.87 4.97
C GLU A 450 -1.09 10.68 5.64
N ASP A 451 -1.23 10.51 6.96
CA ASP A 451 -0.54 9.47 7.74
C ASP A 451 -1.28 8.12 7.75
N TYR A 452 -2.56 8.11 7.32
CA TYR A 452 -3.41 6.90 7.22
C TYR A 452 -3.58 6.41 5.77
N GLN A 453 -2.81 6.95 4.82
CA GLN A 453 -2.52 6.20 3.60
C GLN A 453 -1.51 5.12 3.96
N THR A 454 -1.99 3.94 4.36
CA THR A 454 -1.25 2.76 3.97
C THR A 454 -1.37 2.67 2.45
N GLU A 455 -0.50 3.39 1.74
CA GLU A 455 0.08 2.78 0.54
C GLU A 455 0.39 1.36 0.97
N ILE A 456 -0.19 0.37 0.29
CA ILE A 456 0.22 -1.02 0.39
C ILE A 456 1.69 -1.02 -0.01
N ASN A 457 2.54 -0.71 0.95
CA ASN A 457 3.96 -0.90 0.87
C ASN A 457 4.03 -2.41 0.84
N GLY A 458 4.31 -2.92 -0.36
CA GLY A 458 4.45 -4.35 -0.62
C GLY A 458 5.17 -4.99 0.55
N ALA A 459 4.62 -6.13 0.99
CA ALA A 459 5.15 -6.93 2.09
C ALA A 459 6.67 -6.78 2.13
N GLY A 460 7.21 -6.33 3.28
CA GLY A 460 8.62 -5.97 3.39
C GLY A 460 9.50 -6.97 2.65
N GLY A 461 10.42 -6.48 1.85
CA GLY A 461 11.26 -7.37 1.05
C GLY A 461 12.53 -7.76 1.77
N GLN A 462 13.26 -8.71 1.19
CA GLN A 462 14.66 -8.89 1.58
C GLN A 462 15.45 -7.65 1.16
N ALA A 463 16.16 -7.06 2.12
CA ALA A 463 17.12 -6.01 1.83
C ALA A 463 18.40 -6.62 1.26
N PHE A 464 18.78 -6.19 0.06
CA PHE A 464 20.07 -6.47 -0.55
C PHE A 464 20.96 -5.26 -0.39
N THR A 465 22.16 -5.48 0.13
CA THR A 465 23.15 -4.43 0.36
C THR A 465 24.40 -4.73 -0.44
N LEU A 466 24.73 -3.83 -1.35
CA LEU A 466 25.89 -3.92 -2.23
C LEU A 466 26.95 -2.91 -1.80
N GLN A 467 28.17 -3.39 -1.58
CA GLN A 467 29.35 -2.53 -1.40
C GLN A 467 29.82 -2.05 -2.77
N VAL A 468 29.47 -0.81 -3.09
CA VAL A 468 29.68 -0.18 -4.41
C VAL A 468 30.68 0.95 -4.36
N GLY A 469 31.49 1.02 -3.31
CA GLY A 469 32.57 1.98 -3.19
C GLY A 469 33.81 1.38 -2.55
N ALA A 470 34.92 2.10 -2.64
CA ALA A 470 36.22 1.64 -2.16
C ALA A 470 36.40 1.83 -0.64
N ASN A 471 35.58 2.68 -0.02
CA ASN A 471 35.60 2.91 1.42
C ASN A 471 34.48 2.14 2.13
N SER A 472 34.69 1.82 3.40
CA SER A 472 33.68 1.17 4.23
C SER A 472 32.38 2.00 4.25
N GLN A 473 31.23 1.33 4.13
CA GLN A 473 29.88 1.91 4.17
C GLN A 473 29.44 2.70 2.92
N GLU A 474 30.21 2.71 1.85
CA GLU A 474 29.75 3.16 0.53
C GLU A 474 28.83 2.09 -0.10
N LEU A 475 27.61 2.04 0.43
CA LEU A 475 26.62 1.00 0.15
C LEU A 475 25.49 1.53 -0.72
N ILE A 476 24.98 0.66 -1.61
CA ILE A 476 23.65 0.80 -2.19
C ILE A 476 22.81 -0.35 -1.63
N SER A 477 21.75 0.01 -0.92
CA SER A 477 20.74 -0.95 -0.47
C SER A 477 19.46 -0.77 -1.28
N PHE A 478 18.81 -1.89 -1.55
CA PHE A 478 17.49 -1.94 -2.15
C PHE A 478 16.75 -3.16 -1.63
N THR A 479 15.45 -3.19 -1.85
CA THR A 479 14.56 -4.18 -1.26
C THR A 479 13.76 -4.84 -2.37
N MET A 480 13.54 -6.14 -2.22
CA MET A 480 12.75 -6.93 -3.17
C MET A 480 11.63 -7.64 -2.42
N GLY A 481 10.41 -7.17 -2.62
CA GLY A 481 9.21 -7.72 -2.00
C GLY A 481 8.74 -8.98 -2.70
N SER A 482 7.99 -9.81 -1.96
CA SER A 482 7.22 -10.90 -2.54
C SER A 482 6.18 -10.37 -3.52
N PHE A 483 5.85 -11.19 -4.52
CA PHE A 483 4.71 -11.00 -5.42
C PHE A 483 3.87 -12.28 -5.55
N THR A 484 3.86 -13.15 -4.55
CA THR A 484 2.85 -14.23 -4.46
C THR A 484 1.43 -13.68 -4.62
N ALA A 485 0.49 -14.50 -5.08
CA ALA A 485 -0.92 -14.16 -5.18
C ALA A 485 -1.44 -13.56 -3.85
N SER A 486 -1.06 -14.12 -2.71
CA SER A 486 -1.38 -13.56 -1.40
C SER A 486 -0.77 -12.17 -1.17
N SER A 487 0.54 -11.99 -1.45
CA SER A 487 1.17 -10.67 -1.27
C SER A 487 0.63 -9.60 -2.23
N LEU A 488 0.12 -10.00 -3.40
CA LEU A 488 -0.50 -9.12 -4.40
C LEU A 488 -2.00 -8.84 -4.16
N GLY A 489 -2.62 -9.46 -3.15
CA GLY A 489 -4.07 -9.30 -2.90
C GLY A 489 -4.96 -10.07 -3.87
N LEU A 490 -4.42 -11.16 -4.43
CA LEU A 490 -5.08 -12.04 -5.37
C LEU A 490 -5.46 -13.39 -4.75
N ALA A 491 -5.14 -13.66 -3.48
CA ALA A 491 -5.39 -14.97 -2.86
C ALA A 491 -6.81 -15.47 -3.09
N TYR A 492 -7.80 -14.58 -2.94
CA TYR A 492 -9.22 -14.91 -2.98
C TYR A 492 -9.94 -14.46 -4.25
N SER A 493 -9.23 -13.83 -5.20
CA SER A 493 -9.87 -13.42 -6.45
C SER A 493 -10.26 -14.64 -7.28
N ASN A 494 -11.53 -14.66 -7.69
CA ASN A 494 -12.11 -15.61 -8.63
C ASN A 494 -12.99 -14.86 -9.63
N VAL A 495 -13.14 -15.40 -10.84
CA VAL A 495 -13.97 -14.79 -11.88
C VAL A 495 -15.30 -15.53 -12.09
N THR A 496 -15.57 -16.58 -11.31
CA THR A 496 -16.80 -17.37 -11.38
C THR A 496 -17.99 -16.55 -10.87
N ASP A 497 -17.87 -16.07 -9.64
CA ASP A 497 -18.93 -15.33 -8.95
C ASP A 497 -18.68 -13.82 -9.07
N GLU A 498 -17.41 -13.38 -9.10
CA GLU A 498 -17.05 -11.97 -8.90
C GLU A 498 -16.00 -11.40 -9.88
N PRO A 499 -16.29 -11.47 -11.18
CA PRO A 499 -15.33 -11.09 -12.20
C PRO A 499 -14.92 -9.60 -12.16
N GLN A 500 -15.78 -8.71 -11.66
CA GLN A 500 -15.45 -7.27 -11.55
C GLN A 500 -14.47 -7.00 -10.42
N PHE A 501 -14.65 -7.65 -9.26
CA PHE A 501 -13.70 -7.53 -8.15
C PHE A 501 -12.34 -8.07 -8.56
N ALA A 502 -12.30 -9.25 -9.20
CA ALA A 502 -11.06 -9.83 -9.71
C ALA A 502 -10.31 -8.87 -10.65
N ALA A 503 -11.01 -8.14 -11.52
CA ALA A 503 -10.39 -7.14 -12.39
C ALA A 503 -9.73 -6.00 -11.60
N ILE A 504 -10.40 -5.50 -10.56
CA ILE A 504 -9.86 -4.43 -9.70
C ILE A 504 -8.67 -4.93 -8.88
N ALA A 505 -8.75 -6.14 -8.31
CA ALA A 505 -7.66 -6.75 -7.56
C ALA A 505 -6.41 -6.94 -8.44
N VAL A 506 -6.59 -7.33 -9.70
CA VAL A 506 -5.50 -7.46 -10.67
C VAL A 506 -4.88 -6.08 -11.02
N ASP A 507 -5.70 -5.02 -11.14
CA ASP A 507 -5.19 -3.66 -11.36
C ASP A 507 -4.34 -3.15 -10.18
N ASP A 508 -4.69 -3.53 -8.95
CA ASP A 508 -3.87 -3.25 -7.77
C ASP A 508 -2.56 -4.03 -7.77
N ALA A 509 -2.63 -5.33 -8.07
CA ALA A 509 -1.45 -6.17 -8.21
C ALA A 509 -0.47 -5.61 -9.26
N LEU A 510 -0.98 -5.14 -10.40
CA LEU A 510 -0.17 -4.47 -11.43
C LEU A 510 0.55 -3.24 -10.88
N ARG A 511 -0.14 -2.39 -10.12
CA ARG A 511 0.46 -1.20 -9.50
C ARG A 511 1.57 -1.55 -8.51
N ILE A 512 1.38 -2.60 -7.71
CA ILE A 512 2.39 -3.09 -6.76
C ILE A 512 3.64 -3.56 -7.51
N VAL A 513 3.46 -4.39 -8.54
CA VAL A 513 4.56 -4.88 -9.39
C VAL A 513 5.27 -3.73 -10.09
N ASP A 514 4.53 -2.77 -10.66
CA ASP A 514 5.12 -1.60 -11.33
C ASP A 514 5.94 -0.72 -10.38
N LYS A 515 5.49 -0.53 -9.13
CA LYS A 515 6.27 0.18 -8.09
C LYS A 515 7.61 -0.53 -7.82
N GLN A 516 7.60 -1.86 -7.73
CA GLN A 516 8.81 -2.64 -7.51
C GLN A 516 9.77 -2.58 -8.72
N ARG A 517 9.24 -2.68 -9.95
CA ARG A 517 10.02 -2.52 -11.18
C ARG A 517 10.64 -1.12 -11.30
N ALA A 518 9.88 -0.08 -10.95
CA ALA A 518 10.39 1.29 -10.91
C ALA A 518 11.56 1.45 -9.92
N GLN A 519 11.50 0.80 -8.75
CA GLN A 519 12.59 0.80 -7.76
C GLN A 519 13.84 0.06 -8.27
N LEU A 520 13.67 -1.10 -8.93
CA LEU A 520 14.78 -1.82 -9.55
C LEU A 520 15.42 -1.00 -10.68
N GLY A 521 14.61 -0.35 -11.51
CA GLY A 521 15.07 0.57 -12.55
C GLY A 521 15.86 1.76 -11.99
N ALA A 522 15.37 2.38 -10.92
CA ALA A 522 16.09 3.45 -10.23
C ALA A 522 17.42 2.95 -9.64
N THR A 523 17.45 1.73 -9.09
CA THR A 523 18.65 1.12 -8.53
C THR A 523 19.69 0.79 -9.61
N MET A 524 19.27 0.24 -10.76
CA MET A 524 20.16 0.01 -11.92
C MET A 524 20.80 1.33 -12.38
N ASN A 525 20.00 2.38 -12.55
CA ASN A 525 20.51 3.71 -12.92
C ASN A 525 21.53 4.26 -11.90
N ARG A 526 21.31 4.02 -10.60
CA ARG A 526 22.26 4.42 -9.55
C ARG A 526 23.55 3.61 -9.62
N LEU A 527 23.46 2.30 -9.83
CA LEU A 527 24.63 1.42 -9.97
C LEU A 527 25.47 1.79 -11.19
N GLU A 528 24.85 2.06 -12.34
CA GLU A 528 25.54 2.52 -13.56
C GLU A 528 26.25 3.86 -13.33
N LYS A 529 25.59 4.82 -12.66
CA LYS A 529 26.23 6.09 -12.30
C LYS A 529 27.40 5.90 -11.34
N SER A 530 27.27 4.99 -10.37
CA SER A 530 28.37 4.63 -9.47
C SER A 530 29.54 4.00 -10.22
N ILE A 531 29.29 3.06 -11.14
CA ILE A 531 30.34 2.46 -11.99
C ILE A 531 31.09 3.55 -12.76
N ASN A 532 30.37 4.41 -13.49
CA ASN A 532 30.98 5.49 -14.26
C ASN A 532 31.82 6.44 -13.37
N SER A 533 31.34 6.73 -12.15
CA SER A 533 32.09 7.56 -11.20
C SER A 533 33.36 6.86 -10.71
N LEU A 534 33.28 5.58 -10.37
CA LEU A 534 34.43 4.79 -9.92
C LEU A 534 35.47 4.62 -11.02
N GLU A 535 35.06 4.40 -12.26
CA GLU A 535 35.97 4.29 -13.41
C GLU A 535 36.77 5.59 -13.60
N ASN A 536 36.09 6.75 -13.56
CA ASN A 536 36.76 8.05 -13.60
C ASN A 536 37.72 8.25 -12.42
N GLN A 537 37.36 7.79 -11.21
CA GLN A 537 38.24 7.88 -10.06
C GLN A 537 39.45 6.93 -10.17
N VAL A 538 39.26 5.71 -10.68
CA VAL A 538 40.33 4.76 -10.99
C VAL A 538 41.31 5.37 -11.97
N GLU A 539 40.85 6.02 -13.03
CA GLU A 539 41.71 6.70 -14.00
C GLU A 539 42.53 7.81 -13.35
N ASN A 540 41.87 8.73 -12.63
CA ASN A 540 42.52 9.88 -11.98
C ASN A 540 43.53 9.47 -10.90
N ILE A 541 43.17 8.48 -10.08
CA ILE A 541 44.05 7.96 -9.02
C ILE A 541 45.20 7.16 -9.65
N SER A 542 44.96 6.40 -10.71
CA SER A 542 46.02 5.70 -11.43
C SER A 542 47.01 6.66 -12.06
N ALA A 543 46.55 7.75 -12.69
CA ALA A 543 47.41 8.82 -13.22
C ALA A 543 48.19 9.54 -12.11
N SER A 544 47.58 9.77 -10.95
CA SER A 544 48.25 10.37 -9.79
C SER A 544 49.31 9.43 -9.20
N ARG A 545 49.00 8.13 -9.13
CA ARG A 545 49.95 7.10 -8.69
C ARG A 545 51.14 7.01 -9.64
N ALA A 546 50.90 7.04 -10.95
CA ALA A 546 51.92 7.03 -11.98
C ALA A 546 52.92 8.18 -11.81
N ARG A 547 52.44 9.42 -11.61
CA ARG A 547 53.31 10.59 -11.32
C ARG A 547 54.20 10.44 -10.09
N ILE A 548 53.77 9.64 -9.10
CA ILE A 548 54.52 9.41 -7.87
C ILE A 548 55.53 8.27 -8.05
N ARG A 549 55.09 7.17 -8.68
CA ARG A 549 55.83 5.91 -8.65
C ARG A 549 56.57 5.59 -9.94
N ASP A 550 56.10 6.05 -11.09
CA ASP A 550 56.65 5.64 -12.39
C ASP A 550 57.93 6.43 -12.70
N ALA A 551 58.88 5.74 -13.34
CA ALA A 551 60.14 6.35 -13.78
C ALA A 551 59.95 7.09 -15.11
N ASP A 552 60.52 8.30 -15.21
CA ASP A 552 60.64 8.97 -16.51
C ASP A 552 61.80 8.32 -17.28
N PHE A 553 61.45 7.51 -18.28
CA PHE A 553 62.40 6.76 -19.07
C PHE A 553 63.46 7.65 -19.73
N ALA A 554 63.09 8.86 -20.17
CA ALA A 554 64.01 9.77 -20.84
C ALA A 554 65.05 10.32 -19.86
N ILE A 555 64.60 10.75 -18.68
CA ILE A 555 65.50 11.25 -17.62
C ILE A 555 66.40 10.12 -17.11
N GLU A 556 65.84 8.95 -16.81
CA GLU A 556 66.59 7.85 -16.22
C GLU A 556 67.61 7.27 -17.21
N THR A 557 67.30 7.27 -18.52
CA THR A 557 68.26 6.90 -19.58
C THR A 557 69.38 7.94 -19.73
N ALA A 558 69.05 9.23 -19.61
CA ALA A 558 70.04 10.31 -19.66
C ALA A 558 70.99 10.24 -18.45
N ASP A 559 70.46 9.99 -17.25
CA ASP A 559 71.24 9.83 -16.03
C ASP A 559 72.09 8.56 -16.05
N LEU A 560 71.55 7.45 -16.57
CA LEU A 560 72.32 6.23 -16.81
C LEU A 560 73.50 6.50 -17.75
N THR A 561 73.26 7.17 -18.88
CA THR A 561 74.28 7.50 -19.87
C THR A 561 75.35 8.42 -19.27
N LYS A 562 74.94 9.45 -18.53
CA LYS A 562 75.83 10.35 -17.80
C LYS A 562 76.67 9.59 -16.76
N GLY A 563 76.04 8.70 -15.99
CA GLY A 563 76.72 7.84 -15.01
C GLY A 563 77.75 6.92 -15.64
N GLN A 564 77.45 6.33 -16.80
CA GLN A 564 78.41 5.51 -17.56
C GLN A 564 79.63 6.32 -18.02
N ILE A 565 79.41 7.54 -18.53
CA ILE A 565 80.50 8.46 -18.94
C ILE A 565 81.35 8.87 -17.72
N LEU A 566 80.70 9.25 -16.61
CA LEU A 566 81.39 9.62 -15.37
C LEU A 566 82.15 8.46 -14.76
N ARG A 567 81.66 7.22 -14.88
CA ARG A 567 82.36 6.01 -14.43
C ARG A 567 83.66 5.84 -15.23
N GLN A 568 83.60 5.95 -16.56
CA GLN A 568 84.77 5.86 -17.44
C GLN A 568 85.78 7.01 -17.20
N ALA A 569 85.29 8.22 -16.93
CA ALA A 569 86.16 9.35 -16.59
C ALA A 569 86.81 9.16 -15.21
N SER A 570 86.05 8.71 -14.21
CA SER A 570 86.53 8.50 -12.83
C SER A 570 87.54 7.36 -12.73
N THR A 571 87.40 6.28 -13.52
CA THR A 571 88.43 5.23 -13.61
C THR A 571 89.73 5.76 -14.18
N THR A 572 89.65 6.64 -15.19
CA THR A 572 90.82 7.28 -15.82
C THR A 572 91.50 8.28 -14.88
N LEU A 573 90.73 9.09 -14.16
CA LEU A 573 91.24 10.03 -13.16
C LEU A 573 91.79 9.31 -11.92
N LEU A 574 91.19 8.18 -11.52
CA LEU A 574 91.71 7.33 -10.45
C LEU A 574 93.07 6.71 -10.85
N SER A 575 93.22 6.23 -12.09
CA SER A 575 94.53 5.76 -12.58
C SER A 575 95.55 6.89 -12.63
N GLN A 576 95.16 8.10 -13.05
CA GLN A 576 96.04 9.27 -13.07
C GLN A 576 96.41 9.75 -11.66
N ALA A 577 95.47 9.76 -10.72
CA ALA A 577 95.70 10.14 -9.33
C ALA A 577 96.63 9.14 -8.60
N ASN A 578 96.69 7.89 -9.04
CA ASN A 578 97.64 6.89 -8.55
C ASN A 578 99.06 7.05 -9.13
N GLN A 579 99.22 7.69 -10.30
CA GLN A 579 100.53 7.92 -10.93
C GLN A 579 101.27 9.15 -10.37
N ILE A 580 100.55 10.15 -9.85
CA ILE A 580 101.15 11.40 -9.32
C ILE A 580 102.11 11.14 -8.14
N PRO A 581 101.78 10.29 -7.13
CA PRO A 581 102.73 9.94 -6.08
C PRO A 581 103.95 9.17 -6.59
N GLU A 582 103.81 8.33 -7.63
CA GLU A 582 104.92 7.59 -8.23
C GLU A 582 105.90 8.54 -8.95
N LEU A 583 105.39 9.49 -9.72
CA LEU A 583 106.18 10.55 -10.35
C LEU A 583 106.88 11.44 -9.31
N ALA A 584 106.21 11.77 -8.19
CA ALA A 584 106.82 12.54 -7.11
C ALA A 584 107.90 11.76 -6.35
N LEU A 585 107.74 10.44 -6.18
CA LEU A 585 108.76 9.56 -5.62
C LEU A 585 109.97 9.41 -6.56
N GLN A 586 109.76 9.41 -7.88
CA GLN A 586 110.84 9.40 -8.88
C GLN A 586 111.62 10.72 -8.96
N LEU A 587 111.05 11.85 -8.52
CA LEU A 587 111.71 13.17 -8.47
C LEU A 587 112.41 13.46 -7.13
N LEU A 588 112.14 12.66 -6.10
CA LEU A 588 112.73 12.76 -4.76
C LEU A 588 113.83 11.71 -4.50
N ALA A 589 113.95 10.70 -5.38
CA ALA A 589 115.08 9.80 -5.49
C ALA A 589 116.11 10.37 -6.47
#